data_AF-A0AA43JDS5-F1
#
_entry.id   AF-A0AA43JDS5-F1
#
_cell.length_a   1.000
_cell.length_b   1.000
_cell.length_c   1.000
_cell.angle_alpha   90.00
_cell.angle_beta   90.00
_cell.angle_gamma   90.00
#
_symmetry.space_group_name_H-M   'P 1'
#
loop_
_entity.id
_entity.type
_entity.pdbx_description
1 polymer ?
#
loop_
_entity_poly.entity_id
_entity_poly.type
_entity_poly.pdbx_seq_one_letter_code
_entity_poly.pdbx_strand_id
1 'polypeptide(L)'
;EIKELLRRHMEDEKSEVGRIEAIGALNFLTIDDIPVDQEGVSVDPISIIQLPVRDGTPIFPTFQTSPDDPFLRQVNASDKAWVVITDEMNQPHCIMDADGFLRHTVFMGQQTDPHAYCHRPVIVRNRDEPLGKVLAQLSFDPESPADHLISHDTVLLWTEQPRLITGADLLGRLLRGIARRSRKV
;
A
#
# COMPACT_ATOMS: atom_id res chain seq x y z
N GLU A 1 13.31 -28.55 -2.62
CA GLU A 1 14.00 -29.25 -1.52
C GLU A 1 13.85 -28.54 -0.18
N ILE A 2 14.24 -27.26 -0.04
CA ILE A 2 14.11 -26.50 1.23
C ILE A 2 12.65 -26.39 1.72
N LYS A 3 11.69 -26.12 0.83
CA LYS A 3 10.26 -26.03 1.16
C LYS A 3 9.71 -27.33 1.78
N GLU A 4 10.12 -28.49 1.25
CA GLU A 4 9.70 -29.80 1.76
C GLU A 4 10.36 -30.17 3.08
N LEU A 5 11.61 -29.76 3.28
CA LEU A 5 12.31 -29.94 4.56
C LEU A 5 11.61 -29.15 5.67
N LEU A 6 11.24 -27.90 5.41
CA LEU A 6 10.50 -27.07 6.38
C LEU A 6 9.10 -27.62 6.69
N ARG A 7 8.40 -28.18 5.70
CA ARG A 7 7.11 -28.84 5.92
C ARG A 7 7.22 -30.03 6.86
N ARG A 8 8.22 -30.89 6.67
CA ARG A 8 8.48 -32.02 7.59
C ARG A 8 8.86 -31.53 8.99
N HIS A 9 9.68 -30.48 9.08
CA HIS A 9 10.02 -29.86 10.36
C HIS A 9 8.76 -29.35 11.09
N MET A 10 7.82 -28.72 10.40
CA MET A 10 6.52 -28.29 10.98
C MET A 10 5.69 -29.45 11.54
N GLU A 11 5.72 -30.63 10.91
CA GLU A 11 4.97 -31.81 11.33
C GLU A 11 5.57 -32.46 12.59
N ASP A 12 6.89 -32.39 12.74
CA ASP A 12 7.64 -32.93 13.87
C ASP A 12 7.76 -31.95 15.06
N GLU A 13 7.47 -30.67 14.85
CA GLU A 13 7.68 -29.60 15.82
C GLU A 13 6.60 -29.59 16.92
N LYS A 14 7.02 -29.75 18.18
CA LYS A 14 6.13 -29.82 19.35
C LYS A 14 5.91 -28.46 20.01
N SER A 15 6.76 -27.48 19.72
CA SER A 15 6.68 -26.12 20.27
C SER A 15 5.76 -25.23 19.44
N GLU A 16 4.90 -24.44 20.12
CA GLU A 16 4.10 -23.41 19.46
C GLU A 16 4.98 -22.38 18.74
N VAL A 17 6.13 -22.03 19.33
CA VAL A 17 7.08 -21.07 18.73
C VAL A 17 7.73 -21.64 17.47
N GLY A 18 8.23 -22.88 17.52
CA GLY A 18 8.87 -23.51 16.36
C GLY A 18 7.90 -23.67 15.18
N ARG A 19 6.62 -23.95 15.46
CA ARG A 19 5.58 -23.98 14.43
C ARG A 19 5.35 -22.61 13.78
N ILE A 20 5.36 -21.52 14.56
CA ILE A 20 5.21 -20.15 14.05
C ILE A 20 6.38 -19.79 13.14
N GLU A 21 7.61 -20.06 13.57
CA GLU A 21 8.83 -19.77 12.81
C GLU A 21 8.84 -20.52 11.47
N ALA A 22 8.48 -21.80 11.48
CA ALA A 22 8.46 -22.61 10.28
C ALA A 22 7.36 -22.17 9.28
N ILE A 23 6.17 -21.78 9.76
CA ILE A 23 5.13 -21.18 8.91
C ILE A 23 5.61 -19.85 8.32
N GLY A 24 6.24 -19.00 9.12
CA GLY A 24 6.76 -17.71 8.67
C GLY A 24 7.84 -17.87 7.59
N ALA A 25 8.78 -18.79 7.82
CA ALA A 25 9.81 -19.13 6.84
C ALA A 25 9.21 -19.66 5.54
N LEU A 26 8.20 -20.54 5.62
CA LEU A 26 7.52 -21.05 4.44
C LEU A 26 6.81 -19.93 3.66
N ASN A 27 6.05 -19.07 4.33
CA ASN A 27 5.36 -17.93 3.71
C ASN A 27 6.33 -17.02 2.95
N PHE A 28 7.51 -16.77 3.52
CA PHE A 28 8.55 -15.97 2.87
C PHE A 28 9.15 -16.70 1.65
N LEU A 29 9.46 -18.00 1.77
CA LEU A 29 10.04 -18.79 0.68
C LEU A 29 9.08 -19.04 -0.50
N THR A 30 7.77 -18.94 -0.27
CA THR A 30 6.76 -19.11 -1.32
C THR A 30 6.26 -17.78 -1.88
N ILE A 31 6.85 -16.64 -1.50
CA ILE A 31 6.35 -15.32 -1.91
C ILE A 31 6.43 -15.10 -3.43
N ASP A 32 7.43 -15.69 -4.09
CA ASP A 32 7.58 -15.68 -5.55
C ASP A 32 6.53 -16.54 -6.28
N ASP A 33 5.84 -17.45 -5.56
CA ASP A 33 4.79 -18.27 -6.15
C ASP A 33 3.44 -17.53 -6.22
N ILE A 34 3.38 -16.30 -5.68
CA ILE A 34 2.15 -15.53 -5.49
C ILE A 34 2.08 -14.41 -6.53
N PRO A 35 1.09 -14.42 -7.43
CA PRO A 35 0.81 -13.29 -8.29
C PRO A 35 0.45 -12.04 -7.48
N VAL A 36 0.92 -10.87 -7.94
CA VAL A 36 0.68 -9.58 -7.28
C VAL A 36 -0.81 -9.25 -7.13
N ASP A 37 -1.68 -9.75 -8.03
CA ASP A 37 -3.12 -9.49 -7.99
C ASP A 37 -3.89 -10.21 -6.87
N GLN A 38 -3.24 -11.14 -6.16
CA GLN A 38 -3.79 -11.83 -4.99
C GLN A 38 -3.57 -11.04 -3.68
N GLU A 39 -3.05 -9.82 -3.78
CA GLU A 39 -2.73 -8.96 -2.66
C GLU A 39 -3.37 -7.58 -2.77
N GLY A 40 -3.35 -6.90 -1.62
CA GLY A 40 -3.82 -5.54 -1.50
C GLY A 40 -5.33 -5.42 -1.55
N VAL A 41 -5.76 -4.17 -1.54
CA VAL A 41 -7.17 -3.76 -1.57
C VAL A 41 -7.51 -3.19 -2.93
N SER A 42 -8.73 -3.46 -3.40
CA SER A 42 -9.23 -2.82 -4.61
C SER A 42 -9.27 -1.31 -4.43
N VAL A 43 -8.77 -0.57 -5.42
CA VAL A 43 -8.88 0.89 -5.46
C VAL A 43 -10.30 1.24 -5.85
N ASP A 44 -10.93 2.13 -5.09
CA ASP A 44 -12.25 2.64 -5.39
C ASP A 44 -12.15 3.62 -6.58
N PRO A 45 -12.93 3.47 -7.67
CA PRO A 45 -12.87 4.40 -8.78
C PRO A 45 -13.13 5.86 -8.39
N ILE A 46 -13.90 6.11 -7.33
CA ILE A 46 -14.18 7.45 -6.81
C ILE A 46 -12.96 8.03 -6.08
N SER A 47 -12.06 7.18 -5.59
CA SER A 47 -10.79 7.61 -4.96
C SER A 47 -9.68 7.89 -5.97
N ILE A 48 -9.96 7.84 -7.28
CA ILE A 48 -9.02 8.23 -8.33
C ILE A 48 -9.30 9.70 -8.69
N ILE A 49 -8.33 10.57 -8.40
CA ILE A 49 -8.41 12.01 -8.71
C ILE A 49 -7.43 12.33 -9.82
N GLN A 50 -7.93 12.99 -10.86
CA GLN A 50 -7.13 13.47 -11.98
C GLN A 50 -6.69 14.91 -11.73
N LEU A 51 -5.39 15.18 -11.80
CA LEU A 51 -4.79 16.50 -11.63
C LEU A 51 -3.80 16.82 -12.76
N PRO A 52 -3.60 18.10 -13.12
CA PRO A 52 -2.51 18.48 -14.01
C PRO A 52 -1.17 18.10 -13.38
N VAL A 53 -0.23 17.63 -14.20
CA VAL A 53 1.13 17.27 -13.76
C VAL A 53 2.14 18.16 -14.47
N ARG A 54 3.09 18.70 -13.71
CA ARG A 54 4.21 19.48 -14.24
C ARG A 54 5.51 18.91 -13.70
N ASP A 55 6.44 18.60 -14.60
CA ASP A 55 7.74 18.02 -14.28
C ASP A 55 7.64 16.76 -13.40
N GLY A 56 6.62 15.92 -13.64
CA GLY A 56 6.36 14.69 -12.89
C GLY A 56 5.74 14.90 -11.50
N THR A 57 5.33 16.12 -11.16
CA THR A 57 4.68 16.45 -9.88
C THR A 57 3.23 16.90 -10.11
N PRO A 58 2.24 16.31 -9.41
CA PRO A 58 0.86 16.78 -9.46
C PRO A 58 0.69 18.21 -8.95
N ILE A 59 -0.11 19.00 -9.63
CA ILE A 59 -0.47 20.35 -9.21
C ILE A 59 -1.79 20.28 -8.46
N PHE A 60 -1.72 20.32 -7.13
CA PHE A 60 -2.91 20.38 -6.29
C PHE A 60 -3.59 21.76 -6.40
N PRO A 61 -4.94 21.80 -6.43
CA PRO A 61 -5.66 23.06 -6.42
C PRO A 61 -5.46 23.78 -5.08
N THR A 62 -5.63 25.10 -5.09
CA THR A 62 -5.79 25.84 -3.84
C THR A 62 -7.10 25.44 -3.17
N PHE A 63 -7.06 25.14 -1.87
CA PHE A 63 -8.23 24.75 -1.09
C PHE A 63 -8.33 25.58 0.19
N GLN A 64 -9.55 25.67 0.72
CA GLN A 64 -9.82 26.20 2.05
C GLN A 64 -9.78 25.07 3.08
N THR A 65 -9.35 25.37 4.30
CA THR A 65 -9.41 24.44 5.45
C THR A 65 -10.85 24.32 5.98
N SER A 66 -11.75 23.89 5.11
CA SER A 66 -13.20 23.79 5.37
C SER A 66 -13.73 22.45 4.88
N PRO A 67 -14.59 21.75 5.65
CA PRO A 67 -15.27 20.54 5.18
C PRO A 67 -16.09 20.74 3.90
N ASP A 68 -16.43 21.99 3.56
CA ASP A 68 -17.19 22.34 2.37
C ASP A 68 -16.33 22.61 1.14
N ASP A 69 -15.00 22.61 1.28
CA ASP A 69 -14.08 22.83 0.17
C ASP A 69 -14.23 21.73 -0.91
N PRO A 70 -14.33 22.09 -2.21
CA PRO A 70 -14.54 21.12 -3.29
C PRO A 70 -13.45 20.05 -3.39
N PHE A 71 -12.18 20.43 -3.19
CA PHE A 71 -11.07 19.49 -3.28
C PHE A 71 -11.06 18.55 -2.08
N LEU A 72 -11.29 19.06 -0.87
CA LEU A 72 -11.37 18.21 0.32
C LEU A 72 -12.56 17.24 0.27
N ARG A 73 -13.72 17.69 -0.25
CA ARG A 73 -14.87 16.82 -0.52
C ARG A 73 -14.55 15.74 -1.55
N GLN A 74 -13.78 16.08 -2.58
CA GLN A 74 -13.36 15.11 -3.60
C GLN A 74 -12.44 14.03 -3.00
N VAL A 75 -11.46 14.43 -2.18
CA VAL A 75 -10.57 13.50 -1.46
C VAL A 75 -11.39 12.58 -0.54
N ASN A 76 -12.37 13.12 0.18
CA ASN A 76 -13.22 12.36 1.11
C ASN A 76 -14.31 11.51 0.43
N ALA A 77 -14.54 11.65 -0.88
CA ALA A 77 -15.74 11.13 -1.54
C ALA A 77 -15.89 9.60 -1.49
N SER A 78 -14.77 8.88 -1.41
CA SER A 78 -14.73 7.41 -1.40
C SER A 78 -14.80 6.79 0.00
N ASP A 79 -14.63 7.58 1.05
CA ASP A 79 -14.46 7.10 2.44
C ASP A 79 -13.32 6.07 2.57
N LYS A 80 -12.32 6.13 1.69
CA LYS A 80 -11.11 5.30 1.72
C LYS A 80 -9.93 6.11 2.21
N ALA A 81 -9.06 5.44 2.96
CA ALA A 81 -7.80 6.02 3.44
C ALA A 81 -6.84 6.43 2.30
N TRP A 82 -7.01 5.89 1.09
CA TRP A 82 -6.06 6.07 -0.01
C TRP A 82 -6.73 6.63 -1.26
N VAL A 83 -6.13 7.69 -1.81
CA VAL A 83 -6.53 8.34 -3.04
C VAL A 83 -5.41 8.22 -4.07
N VAL A 84 -5.73 7.76 -5.29
CA VAL A 84 -4.75 7.69 -6.38
C VAL A 84 -4.80 8.99 -7.17
N ILE A 85 -3.66 9.65 -7.30
CA ILE A 85 -3.53 10.85 -8.13
C ILE A 85 -3.00 10.44 -9.50
N THR A 86 -3.74 10.83 -10.54
CA THR A 86 -3.42 10.55 -11.95
C THR A 86 -3.27 11.84 -12.75
N ASP A 87 -2.59 11.76 -13.88
CA ASP A 87 -2.59 12.83 -14.88
C ASP A 87 -3.76 12.73 -15.86
N GLU A 88 -3.83 13.69 -16.77
CA GLU A 88 -4.80 13.81 -17.87
C GLU A 88 -4.87 12.55 -18.78
N MET A 89 -3.82 11.73 -18.77
CA MET A 89 -3.71 10.48 -19.54
C MET A 89 -3.99 9.22 -18.69
N ASN A 90 -4.54 9.39 -17.48
CA ASN A 90 -4.78 8.33 -16.50
C ASN A 90 -3.51 7.56 -16.09
N GLN A 91 -2.34 8.21 -16.13
CA GLN A 91 -1.13 7.65 -15.53
C GLN A 91 -1.09 8.01 -14.05
N PRO A 92 -0.89 7.04 -13.15
CA PRO A 92 -0.77 7.30 -11.72
C PRO A 92 0.59 7.89 -11.39
N HIS A 93 0.62 8.89 -10.51
CA HIS A 93 1.83 9.60 -10.10
C HIS A 93 2.11 9.45 -8.60
N CYS A 94 1.07 9.48 -7.76
CA CYS A 94 1.22 9.24 -6.32
C CYS A 94 -0.07 8.68 -5.69
N ILE A 95 0.07 8.21 -4.45
CA ILE A 95 -1.01 7.76 -3.58
C ILE A 95 -1.06 8.72 -2.38
N MET A 96 -2.18 9.38 -2.16
CA MET A 96 -2.40 10.26 -1.01
C MET A 96 -3.02 9.49 0.16
N ASP A 97 -2.46 9.65 1.36
CA ASP A 97 -3.13 9.32 2.63
C ASP A 97 -4.23 10.36 2.89
N ALA A 98 -5.46 10.02 2.50
CA ALA A 98 -6.63 10.87 2.64
C ALA A 98 -6.98 11.10 4.12
N ASP A 99 -6.85 10.08 4.97
CA ASP A 99 -7.18 10.19 6.39
C ASP A 99 -6.23 11.14 7.10
N GLY A 100 -4.92 11.00 6.86
CA GLY A 100 -3.90 11.90 7.38
C GLY A 100 -4.09 13.33 6.89
N PHE A 101 -4.25 13.50 5.57
CA PHE A 101 -4.37 14.80 4.93
C PHE A 101 -5.63 15.56 5.39
N LEU A 102 -6.79 14.91 5.38
CA LEU A 102 -8.06 15.52 5.80
C LEU A 102 -8.06 15.83 7.29
N ARG A 103 -7.53 14.91 8.11
CA ARG A 103 -7.43 15.14 9.56
C ARG A 103 -6.61 16.39 9.88
N HIS A 104 -5.44 16.53 9.27
CA HIS A 104 -4.59 17.70 9.47
C HIS A 104 -5.26 18.97 8.94
N THR A 105 -5.76 18.93 7.70
CA THR A 105 -6.30 20.11 7.02
C THR A 105 -7.56 20.65 7.68
N VAL A 106 -8.51 19.77 8.03
CA VAL A 106 -9.83 20.16 8.54
C VAL A 106 -9.79 20.43 10.04
N PHE A 107 -9.13 19.58 10.83
CA PHE A 107 -9.21 19.67 12.29
C PHE A 107 -8.09 20.48 12.92
N MET A 108 -6.90 20.56 12.31
CA MET A 108 -5.83 21.42 12.83
C MET A 108 -5.89 22.84 12.29
N GLY A 109 -6.76 23.10 11.28
CA GLY A 109 -6.98 24.44 10.73
C GLY A 109 -5.74 25.06 10.07
N GLN A 110 -4.75 24.24 9.72
CA GLN A 110 -3.49 24.67 9.15
C GLN A 110 -3.41 24.25 7.70
N GLN A 111 -3.18 25.22 6.81
CA GLN A 111 -2.88 24.93 5.42
C GLN A 111 -1.58 24.11 5.36
N THR A 112 -1.69 22.92 4.78
CA THR A 112 -0.59 21.96 4.68
C THR A 112 -0.30 21.67 3.22
N ASP A 113 0.92 21.24 2.94
CA ASP A 113 1.29 20.80 1.60
C ASP A 113 0.73 19.40 1.35
N PRO A 114 -0.19 19.19 0.39
CA PRO A 114 -0.72 17.87 0.09
C PRO A 114 0.35 16.84 -0.30
N HIS A 115 1.50 17.30 -0.83
CA HIS A 115 2.61 16.42 -1.18
C HIS A 115 3.21 15.72 0.04
N ALA A 116 3.11 16.31 1.23
CA ALA A 116 3.59 15.68 2.47
C ALA A 116 2.79 14.43 2.85
N TYR A 117 1.61 14.24 2.27
CA TYR A 117 0.74 13.08 2.45
C TYR A 117 0.74 12.15 1.23
N CYS A 118 1.62 12.40 0.26
CA CYS A 118 1.71 11.62 -0.96
C CYS A 118 2.88 10.63 -0.90
N HIS A 119 2.59 9.39 -1.20
CA HIS A 119 3.53 8.30 -1.36
C HIS A 119 3.75 8.03 -2.85
N ARG A 120 4.99 7.74 -3.26
CA ARG A 120 5.29 7.34 -4.65
C ARG A 120 5.17 5.82 -4.76
N PRO A 121 4.18 5.26 -5.46
CA PRO A 121 4.05 3.80 -5.52
C PRO A 121 5.04 3.19 -6.52
N VAL A 122 5.40 1.92 -6.30
CA VAL A 122 5.87 1.05 -7.39
C VAL A 122 4.67 0.73 -8.28
N ILE A 123 4.71 1.14 -9.55
CA ILE A 123 3.62 0.92 -10.51
C ILE A 123 3.83 -0.41 -11.22
N VAL A 124 2.93 -1.37 -10.99
CA VAL A 124 2.92 -2.68 -11.64
C VAL A 124 1.75 -2.74 -12.61
N ARG A 125 1.99 -3.20 -13.84
CA ARG A 125 0.94 -3.34 -14.87
C ARG A 125 0.63 -4.79 -15.23
N ASN A 126 1.53 -5.73 -14.88
CA ASN A 126 1.31 -7.15 -15.10
C ASN A 126 0.75 -7.79 -13.82
N ARG A 127 -0.48 -8.32 -13.89
CA ARG A 127 -1.15 -8.98 -12.76
C ARG A 127 -0.50 -10.31 -12.34
N ASP A 128 0.16 -10.96 -13.28
CA ASP A 128 0.82 -12.26 -13.05
C ASP A 128 2.26 -12.10 -12.57
N GLU A 129 2.71 -10.87 -12.33
CA GLU A 129 4.06 -10.62 -11.83
C GLU A 129 4.22 -11.23 -10.42
N PRO A 130 5.27 -12.03 -10.17
CA PRO A 130 5.54 -12.57 -8.85
C PRO A 130 5.67 -11.48 -7.80
N LEU A 131 5.01 -11.65 -6.66
CA LEU A 131 5.02 -10.68 -5.56
C LEU A 131 6.45 -10.42 -5.08
N GLY A 132 7.29 -11.44 -4.92
CA GLY A 132 8.68 -11.23 -4.51
C GLY A 132 9.50 -10.37 -5.48
N LYS A 133 9.22 -10.42 -6.79
CA LYS A 133 9.83 -9.53 -7.79
C LYS A 133 9.36 -8.08 -7.65
N VAL A 134 8.10 -7.88 -7.29
CA VAL A 134 7.56 -6.55 -6.99
C VAL A 134 8.16 -5.99 -5.71
N LEU A 135 8.30 -6.83 -4.67
CA LEU A 135 8.90 -6.43 -3.40
C LEU A 135 10.36 -6.01 -3.53
N ALA A 136 11.12 -6.63 -4.43
CA ALA A 136 12.50 -6.25 -4.73
C ALA A 136 12.64 -4.83 -5.32
N GLN A 137 11.54 -4.22 -5.77
CA GLN A 137 11.51 -2.84 -6.28
C GLN A 137 11.20 -1.81 -5.18
N LEU A 138 10.73 -2.24 -4.00
CA LEU A 138 10.57 -1.36 -2.85
C LEU A 138 11.95 -0.96 -2.35
N SER A 139 12.21 0.34 -2.19
CA SER A 139 13.53 0.85 -1.83
C SER A 139 13.52 1.58 -0.50
N PHE A 140 14.39 1.22 0.43
CA PHE A 140 14.59 2.03 1.63
C PHE A 140 15.55 3.18 1.33
N ASP A 141 15.18 4.42 1.65
CA ASP A 141 16.11 5.55 1.61
C ASP A 141 16.63 5.80 3.04
N PRO A 142 17.85 5.35 3.38
CA PRO A 142 18.39 5.50 4.73
C PRO A 142 18.75 6.94 5.12
N GLU A 143 18.77 7.89 4.18
CA GLU A 143 19.20 9.28 4.44
C GLU A 143 18.01 10.26 4.59
N SER A 144 16.76 9.76 4.63
CA SER A 144 15.57 10.60 4.86
C SER A 144 15.61 11.20 6.29
N PRO A 145 15.54 12.55 6.46
CA PRO A 145 15.72 13.23 7.75
C PRO A 145 14.62 12.97 8.81
N ALA A 146 13.65 12.11 8.52
CA ALA A 146 12.62 11.68 9.45
C ALA A 146 12.50 10.14 9.38
N ASP A 147 12.78 9.48 10.51
CA ASP A 147 12.52 8.08 10.84
C ASP A 147 12.12 7.15 9.69
N HIS A 148 13.09 6.39 9.17
CA HIS A 148 12.83 5.09 8.55
C HIS A 148 11.73 5.03 7.46
N LEU A 149 11.57 6.09 6.66
CA LEU A 149 10.62 6.08 5.54
C LEU A 149 11.17 5.24 4.39
N ILE A 150 10.50 4.12 4.09
CA ILE A 150 10.71 3.38 2.84
C ILE A 150 10.31 4.32 1.69
N SER A 151 11.22 4.63 0.77
CA SER A 151 10.86 5.27 -0.49
C SER A 151 10.10 4.26 -1.36
N HIS A 152 8.92 4.61 -1.85
CA HIS A 152 8.03 3.63 -2.48
C HIS A 152 7.61 2.50 -1.54
N ASP A 153 6.96 2.87 -0.43
CA ASP A 153 6.36 1.99 0.58
C ASP A 153 5.03 1.34 0.15
N THR A 154 4.56 1.64 -1.05
CA THR A 154 3.30 1.16 -1.61
C THR A 154 3.48 0.62 -3.02
N VAL A 155 2.69 -0.38 -3.38
CA VAL A 155 2.60 -0.89 -4.76
C VAL A 155 1.22 -0.59 -5.30
N LEU A 156 1.17 -0.02 -6.50
CA LEU A 156 -0.07 0.15 -7.24
C LEU A 156 -0.08 -0.82 -8.43
N LEU A 157 -0.91 -1.85 -8.36
CA LEU A 157 -1.26 -2.65 -9.52
C LEU A 157 -2.25 -1.85 -10.36
N TRP A 158 -1.76 -1.19 -11.41
CA TRP A 158 -2.56 -0.34 -12.29
C TRP A 158 -3.04 -1.10 -13.52
N THR A 159 -4.20 -1.73 -13.39
CA THR A 159 -4.89 -2.46 -14.46
C THR A 159 -6.37 -2.05 -14.50
N GLU A 160 -7.19 -2.72 -15.30
CA GLU A 160 -8.65 -2.53 -15.30
C GLU A 160 -9.31 -2.72 -13.91
N GLN A 161 -8.67 -3.51 -13.04
CA GLN A 161 -9.05 -3.69 -11.64
C GLN A 161 -7.88 -3.25 -10.76
N PRO A 162 -7.75 -1.95 -10.49
CA PRO A 162 -6.59 -1.44 -9.77
C PRO A 162 -6.59 -1.92 -8.32
N ARG A 163 -5.39 -2.23 -7.82
CA ARG A 163 -5.18 -2.65 -6.43
C ARG A 163 -4.03 -1.88 -5.80
N LEU A 164 -4.20 -1.50 -4.55
CA LEU A 164 -3.16 -0.90 -3.73
C LEU A 164 -2.68 -1.95 -2.72
N ILE A 165 -1.37 -2.18 -2.68
CA ILE A 165 -0.73 -3.09 -1.72
C ILE A 165 0.15 -2.25 -0.82
N THR A 166 -0.10 -2.34 0.47
CA THR A 166 0.63 -1.62 1.52
C THR A 166 1.48 -2.59 2.35
N GLY A 167 2.37 -2.06 3.20
CA GLY A 167 3.10 -2.89 4.16
C GLY A 167 2.20 -3.74 5.07
N ALA A 168 0.99 -3.26 5.40
CA ALA A 168 0.04 -4.02 6.21
C ALA A 168 -0.49 -5.26 5.49
N ASP A 169 -0.71 -5.17 4.17
CA ASP A 169 -1.15 -6.31 3.35
C ASP A 169 -0.06 -7.38 3.27
N LEU A 170 1.19 -6.93 3.05
CA LEU A 170 2.36 -7.80 2.98
C LEU A 170 2.66 -8.49 4.32
N LEU A 171 2.60 -7.74 5.41
CA LEU A 171 2.72 -8.32 6.76
C LEU A 171 1.58 -9.31 7.02
N GLY A 172 0.36 -8.94 6.64
CA GLY A 172 -0.81 -9.81 6.72
C GLY A 172 -0.61 -11.13 5.98
N ARG A 173 0.00 -11.12 4.79
CA ARG A 173 0.39 -12.31 4.02
C ARG A 173 1.40 -13.16 4.78
N LEU A 174 2.47 -12.57 5.28
CA LEU A 174 3.52 -13.28 6.02
C LEU A 174 3.01 -13.91 7.31
N LEU A 175 1.99 -13.31 7.94
CA LEU A 175 1.36 -13.81 9.16
C LEU A 175 0.20 -14.79 8.92
N ARG A 176 -0.13 -15.12 7.66
CA ARG A 176 -1.20 -16.09 7.36
C ARG A 176 -0.85 -17.47 7.93
N GLY A 177 -1.78 -18.05 8.68
CA GLY A 177 -1.59 -19.32 9.37
C GLY A 177 -0.88 -19.22 10.73
N ILE A 178 -0.28 -18.06 11.05
CA ILE A 178 0.31 -17.75 12.35
C ILE A 178 -0.70 -17.02 13.23
N ALA A 179 -1.24 -15.91 12.73
CA ALA A 179 -2.20 -15.10 13.47
C ALA A 179 -3.52 -15.86 13.65
N ARG A 180 -3.98 -15.99 14.90
CA ARG A 180 -5.29 -16.58 15.21
C ARG A 180 -6.37 -15.65 14.63
N ARG A 181 -7.26 -16.19 13.80
CA ARG A 181 -8.42 -15.44 13.32
C ARG A 181 -9.30 -15.08 14.52
N SER A 182 -9.41 -13.79 14.84
CA SER A 182 -10.50 -13.33 15.69
C SER A 182 -11.80 -13.56 14.94
N ARG A 183 -12.75 -14.27 15.57
CA ARG A 183 -14.12 -14.36 15.07
C ARG A 183 -14.65 -12.92 15.13
N LYS A 184 -15.04 -12.33 13.99
CA LYS A 184 -15.82 -11.08 14.02
C LYS A 184 -17.08 -11.38 14.84
N VAL A 185 -17.19 -10.73 16.00
CA VAL A 185 -18.42 -10.67 16.81
C VAL A 185 -19.35 -9.67 16.13
#